data_AF-A0A2R6K8I9-F1
#
_entry.id   AF-A0A2R6K8I9-F1
#
_cell.length_a   1.000
_cell.length_b   1.000
_cell.length_c   1.000
_cell.angle_alpha   90.00
_cell.angle_beta   90.00
_cell.angle_gamma   90.00
#
_symmetry.space_group_name_H-M   'P 1'
#
loop_
_entity.id
_entity.type
_entity.pdbx_description
1 polymer ?
#
loop_
_entity_poly.entity_id
_entity_poly.type
_entity_poly.pdbx_seq_one_letter_code
_entity_poly.pdbx_strand_id
1 'polypeptide(L)' 'MEPPLVNYCLECAWSASAVDHTRKQQAALAVEHAVTTGHDIDSYRETDASEESDEPNESDTGWADEWPPSREDG' A
#
# COMPACT_ATOMS: atom_id res chain seq x y z
N MET A 1 14.23 -8.30 -8.96
CA MET A 1 13.15 -9.06 -8.31
C MET A 1 12.43 -8.09 -7.41
N GLU A 2 11.11 -7.97 -7.56
CA GLU A 2 10.32 -7.09 -6.70
C GLU A 2 10.33 -7.62 -5.26
N PRO A 3 10.38 -6.75 -4.25
CA PRO A 3 10.30 -7.17 -2.85
C PRO A 3 8.99 -7.90 -2.55
N PRO A 4 9.03 -8.95 -1.73
CA PRO A 4 7.81 -9.60 -1.25
C PRO A 4 6.94 -8.63 -0.45
N LEU A 5 5.62 -8.74 -0.67
CA LEU A 5 4.60 -8.05 0.12
C LEU A 5 4.36 -8.82 1.42
N VAL A 6 4.26 -8.13 2.54
CA VAL A 6 3.96 -8.73 3.85
C VAL A 6 2.75 -8.04 4.45
N ASN A 7 1.73 -8.82 4.81
CA ASN A 7 0.61 -8.38 5.63
C ASN A 7 0.92 -8.67 7.10
N TYR A 8 0.56 -7.77 8.01
CA TYR A 8 0.80 -7.93 9.44
C TYR A 8 -0.33 -7.31 10.26
N CYS A 9 -0.57 -7.88 11.44
CA CYS A 9 -1.56 -7.38 12.38
C CYS A 9 -0.93 -6.30 13.27
N LEU A 10 -1.64 -5.20 13.51
CA LEU A 10 -1.16 -4.11 14.37
C LEU A 10 -1.29 -4.41 15.87
N GLU A 11 -2.12 -5.41 16.21
CA GLU A 11 -2.51 -5.70 17.60
C GLU A 11 -1.94 -7.01 18.13
N CYS A 12 -1.47 -7.92 17.26
CA CYS A 12 -0.88 -9.18 17.65
C CYS A 12 0.27 -9.61 16.71
N ALA A 13 0.94 -10.71 17.05
CA ALA A 13 2.13 -11.19 16.33
C ALA A 13 1.83 -11.92 15.00
N TRP A 14 0.65 -11.74 14.42
CA TRP A 14 0.26 -12.41 13.17
C TRP A 14 0.86 -11.70 11.94
N SER A 15 1.36 -12.47 10.98
CA SER A 15 1.82 -11.97 9.68
C SER A 15 1.69 -13.02 8.57
N ALA A 16 1.64 -12.57 7.32
CA ALA A 16 1.60 -13.42 6.12
C ALA A 16 2.43 -12.80 4.98
N SER A 17 3.52 -13.48 4.56
CA SER A 17 4.45 -13.00 3.53
C SER A 17 4.18 -13.63 2.15
N ALA A 18 4.53 -12.89 1.09
CA ALA A 18 4.41 -13.32 -0.30
C ALA A 18 5.46 -14.37 -0.68
N VAL A 19 6.42 -14.62 0.23
CA VAL A 19 7.38 -15.72 0.14
C VAL A 19 6.68 -17.08 0.31
N ASP A 20 5.74 -17.17 1.24
CA ASP A 20 5.05 -18.41 1.61
C ASP A 20 3.67 -18.56 0.95
N HIS A 21 3.10 -17.45 0.50
CA HIS A 21 1.72 -17.39 0.03
C HIS A 21 1.59 -16.55 -1.24
N THR A 22 0.76 -16.98 -2.18
CA THR A 22 0.36 -16.12 -3.31
C THR A 22 -0.39 -14.89 -2.79
N ARG A 23 -0.38 -13.77 -3.54
CA ARG A 23 -1.14 -12.55 -3.18
C ARG A 23 -2.60 -12.83 -2.83
N LYS A 24 -3.25 -13.75 -3.55
CA LYS A 24 -4.64 -14.14 -3.31
C LYS A 24 -4.81 -14.85 -1.96
N GLN A 25 -3.87 -15.72 -1.59
CA GLN A 25 -3.88 -16.41 -0.30
C GLN A 25 -3.61 -15.44 0.85
N GLN A 26 -2.64 -14.53 0.69
CA GLN A 26 -2.38 -13.50 1.70
C GLN A 26 -3.61 -12.63 1.97
N ALA A 27 -4.32 -12.21 0.92
CA ALA A 27 -5.54 -11.44 1.06
C ALA A 27 -6.63 -12.23 1.78
N ALA A 28 -6.80 -13.52 1.47
CA ALA A 28 -7.76 -14.37 2.17
C ALA A 28 -7.43 -14.53 3.66
N LEU A 29 -6.16 -14.77 3.99
CA LEU A 29 -5.69 -14.91 5.37
C LEU A 29 -5.83 -13.60 6.17
N ALA A 30 -5.54 -12.46 5.55
CA ALA A 30 -5.71 -11.15 6.17
C ALA A 30 -7.19 -10.85 6.48
N VAL A 31 -8.09 -11.10 5.51
CA VAL A 31 -9.54 -10.92 5.72
C VAL A 31 -10.05 -11.86 6.81
N GLU A 32 -9.65 -13.13 6.80
CA GLU A 32 -10.04 -14.10 7.83
C GLU A 32 -9.59 -13.65 9.23
N HIS A 33 -8.35 -13.18 9.36
CA HIS A 33 -7.82 -12.67 10.62
C HIS A 33 -8.61 -11.45 11.12
N ALA A 34 -8.80 -10.44 10.26
CA ALA A 34 -9.53 -9.22 10.61
C ALA A 34 -10.97 -9.53 11.03
N VAL A 35 -11.67 -10.40 10.31
CA VAL A 35 -13.05 -10.79 10.64
C VAL A 35 -13.14 -11.58 11.95
N THR A 36 -12.17 -12.45 12.22
CA THR A 36 -12.18 -13.33 13.40
C THR A 36 -11.81 -12.58 14.68
N THR A 37 -10.85 -11.66 14.58
CA THR A 37 -10.27 -10.97 15.75
C THR A 37 -10.80 -9.55 15.93
N GLY A 38 -11.30 -8.93 14.86
CA GLY A 38 -11.61 -7.50 14.82
C GLY A 38 -10.36 -6.62 14.73
N HIS A 39 -9.18 -7.20 14.52
CA HIS A 39 -7.94 -6.44 14.49
C HIS A 39 -7.69 -5.73 13.14
N ASP A 40 -6.98 -4.62 13.20
CA ASP A 40 -6.49 -3.91 12.02
C ASP A 40 -5.26 -4.61 11.41
N ILE A 41 -5.27 -4.71 10.07
CA ILE A 41 -4.21 -5.32 9.26
C ILE A 41 -3.60 -4.24 8.37
N ASP A 42 -2.27 -4.15 8.39
CA ASP A 42 -1.51 -3.30 7.49
C ASP A 42 -0.60 -4.14 6.58
N SER A 43 -0.01 -3.51 5.55
CA SER A 43 0.86 -4.20 4.59
C SER A 43 2.03 -3.34 4.14
N TYR A 44 3.23 -3.91 4.10
CA TYR A 44 4.43 -3.26 3.59
C TYR A 44 5.17 -4.15 2.59
N ARG A 45 6.05 -3.55 1.80
CA ARG A 45 7.01 -4.26 0.96
C ARG A 45 8.37 -4.24 1.64
N GLU A 46 9.05 -5.38 1.72
CA GLU A 46 10.30 -5.51 2.49
C GLU A 46 11.46 -4.59 2.03
N THR A 47 11.34 -3.82 0.95
CA THR A 47 12.30 -2.75 0.58
C THR A 47 12.14 -1.46 1.38
N ASP A 48 10.96 -1.19 1.94
CA ASP A 48 10.67 0.07 2.65
C ASP A 48 11.22 0.10 4.08
N ALA A 49 11.76 -1.02 4.59
CA ALA A 49 12.26 -1.12 5.96
C ALA A 49 13.65 -0.48 6.17
N SER A 50 14.22 0.23 5.18
CA SER A 50 15.56 0.82 5.30
C SER A 50 15.72 2.23 4.72
N GLU A 51 14.64 2.90 4.28
CA GLU A 51 14.73 4.30 3.89
C GLU A 51 13.82 5.14 4.80
N GLU A 52 14.37 5.46 5.97
CA GLU A 52 14.16 6.75 6.61
C GLU A 52 14.48 7.88 5.61
N SER A 53 13.54 8.21 4.74
CA SER A 53 13.61 9.43 3.92
C SER A 53 12.43 10.30 4.28
N ASP A 54 12.65 11.03 5.37
CA ASP A 54 12.01 12.30 5.71
C ASP A 54 12.33 13.31 4.58
N GLU A 55 11.73 13.13 3.41
CA GLU A 55 11.71 14.16 2.37
C GLU A 55 10.26 14.58 2.16
N PRO A 56 9.88 15.85 2.45
CA PRO A 56 8.63 16.38 1.92
C PRO A 56 8.81 16.42 0.41
N ASN A 57 8.29 15.41 -0.29
CA ASN A 57 8.15 15.50 -1.73
C ASN A 57 7.04 16.52 -2.01
N GLU A 58 7.42 17.79 -1.97
CA GLU A 58 6.83 18.90 -2.71
C GLU A 58 6.92 18.59 -4.21
N SER A 59 6.25 17.52 -4.65
CA SER A 59 5.85 17.38 -6.03
C SER A 59 4.78 18.44 -6.26
N ASP A 60 5.25 19.67 -6.49
CA ASP A 60 4.90 20.47 -7.65
C ASP A 60 3.91 19.73 -8.55
N THR A 61 2.63 19.77 -8.19
CA THR A 61 1.58 19.40 -9.12
C THR A 61 1.45 20.56 -10.10
N GLY A 62 2.41 20.66 -11.02
CA GLY A 62 2.30 21.34 -12.31
C GLY A 62 1.24 20.69 -13.22
N TRP A 63 0.13 20.27 -12.63
CA TRP A 63 -1.06 19.67 -13.22
C TRP A 63 -2.30 20.56 -13.03
N ALA A 64 -2.12 21.76 -12.49
CA ALA A 64 -3.21 22.67 -12.16
C ALA A 64 -3.28 23.95 -13.02
N ASP A 65 -2.57 24.06 -14.15
CA ASP A 65 -2.58 25.33 -14.91
C ASP A 65 -3.23 25.30 -16.31
N GLU A 66 -3.56 24.16 -16.91
CA GLU A 66 -4.26 24.22 -18.22
C GLU A 66 -5.18 23.03 -18.51
N TRP A 67 -6.18 22.86 -17.64
CA TRP A 67 -7.38 22.07 -17.94
C TRP A 67 -8.61 22.81 -17.41
N PRO A 68 -9.72 22.90 -18.16
CA PRO A 68 -10.05 22.24 -19.44
C PRO A 68 -9.62 23.02 -20.70
N PRO A 69 -9.54 22.39 -21.89
CA PRO A 69 -9.30 23.11 -23.14
C PRO A 69 -10.45 24.09 -23.41
N SER A 70 -10.11 25.31 -23.78
CA SER A 70 -11.06 26.32 -24.25
C SER A 70 -11.95 25.72 -25.32
N ARG A 71 -13.26 25.66 -25.04
CA ARG A 71 -14.27 25.37 -26.04
C ARG A 71 -14.32 26.58 -26.97
N GLU A 72 -13.60 26.51 -28.09
CA GLU A 72 -13.73 27.47 -29.18
C GLU A 72 -15.13 27.29 -29.78
N ASP A 73 -16.05 28.16 -29.38
CA ASP A 73 -17.36 28.35 -30.00
C ASP A 73 -17.14 29.23 -31.23
N GLY A 74 -17.38 28.67 -32.42
CA GLY A 74 -17.29 29.36 -33.72
C GLY A 74 -18.20 28.70 -34.74
#